data_AF-A0A9Q4PAT2-F1
#
_entry.id   AF-A0A9Q4PAT2-F1
#
_cell.length_a   1.000
_cell.length_b   1.000
_cell.length_c   1.000
_cell.angle_alpha   90.00
_cell.angle_beta   90.00
_cell.angle_gamma   90.00
#
_symmetry.space_group_name_H-M   'P 1'
#
loop_
_entity.id
_entity.type
_entity.pdbx_description
1 polymer ?
#
loop_
_entity_poly.entity_id
_entity_poly.type
_entity_poly.pdbx_seq_one_letter_code
_entity_poly.pdbx_strand_id
1 'polypeptide(L)'
;MKFYNRENELAELQRIQELSFGENSRLTVVTGRRRIGKTSLIMRAFEKTSTIYLFVGRKNEASLCREFITLVSQALDIYVPEE
;
A
#
# COMPACT_ATOMS: atom_id res chain seq x y z
N MET A 1 -0.34 19.95 1.41
CA MET A 1 -1.77 20.07 1.02
C MET A 1 -2.59 19.42 2.12
N LYS A 2 -3.66 20.05 2.61
CA LYS A 2 -4.47 19.49 3.71
C LYS A 2 -5.34 18.33 3.17
N PHE A 3 -5.38 17.22 3.92
CA PHE A 3 -6.26 16.07 3.65
C PHE A 3 -7.54 16.26 4.47
N TYR A 4 -8.70 16.22 3.82
CA TYR A 4 -9.98 16.60 4.46
C TYR A 4 -11.00 15.47 4.39
N ASN A 5 -11.84 15.37 5.41
CA ASN A 5 -13.15 14.70 5.38
C ASN A 5 -13.08 13.20 4.99
N ARG A 6 -12.27 12.45 5.74
CA ARG A 6 -11.94 11.02 5.55
C ARG A 6 -11.65 10.29 6.87
N GLU A 7 -12.09 10.87 7.98
CA GLU A 7 -11.77 10.43 9.33
C GLU A 7 -12.29 9.00 9.57
N ASN A 8 -13.50 8.69 9.11
CA ASN A 8 -14.10 7.37 9.23
C ASN A 8 -13.35 6.32 8.40
N GLU A 9 -13.01 6.64 7.15
CA GLU A 9 -12.26 5.70 6.30
C GLU A 9 -10.84 5.47 6.82
N LEU A 10 -10.18 6.50 7.37
CA LEU A 10 -8.87 6.36 8.01
C LEU A 10 -8.97 5.46 9.26
N ALA A 11 -9.97 5.69 10.11
CA ALA A 11 -10.18 4.88 11.31
C ALA A 11 -10.43 3.40 10.97
N GLU A 12 -11.23 3.13 9.93
CA GLU A 12 -11.48 1.75 9.51
C GLU A 12 -10.23 1.07 8.93
N LEU A 13 -9.42 1.78 8.14
CA LEU A 13 -8.15 1.25 7.63
C LEU A 13 -7.15 0.97 8.75
N GLN A 14 -7.10 1.80 9.79
CA GLN A 14 -6.28 1.57 10.99
C GLN A 14 -6.77 0.35 11.78
N ARG A 15 -8.08 0.23 11.99
CA ARG A 15 -8.69 -0.94 12.65
C ARG A 15 -8.35 -2.23 11.91
N ILE A 16 -8.47 -2.24 10.59
CA ILE A 16 -8.12 -3.41 9.76
C ILE A 16 -6.65 -3.77 9.95
N GLN A 17 -5.75 -2.78 9.96
CA GLN A 17 -4.32 -2.98 10.15
C GLN A 17 -3.98 -3.58 11.51
N GLU A 18 -4.57 -3.06 12.60
CA GLU A 18 -4.38 -3.60 13.95
C GLU A 18 -4.79 -5.07 14.02
N LEU A 19 -5.95 -5.41 13.46
CA LEU A 19 -6.42 -6.79 13.41
C LEU A 19 -5.52 -7.66 12.53
N SER A 20 -4.97 -7.11 11.44
CA SER A 20 -4.01 -7.83 10.57
C SER A 20 -2.73 -8.22 11.30
N PHE A 21 -2.23 -7.37 12.20
CA PHE A 21 -1.05 -7.67 13.00
C PHE A 21 -1.35 -8.54 14.23
N GLY A 22 -2.53 -8.38 14.84
CA GLY A 22 -2.88 -9.07 16.09
C GLY A 22 -3.50 -10.46 15.93
N GLU A 23 -4.19 -10.73 14.81
CA GLU A 23 -4.99 -11.95 14.66
C GLU A 23 -4.61 -12.76 13.42
N ASN A 24 -4.98 -12.26 12.23
CA ASN A 24 -4.88 -12.99 10.97
C ASN A 24 -4.73 -12.04 9.79
N SER A 25 -4.03 -12.53 8.76
CA SER A 25 -3.79 -11.81 7.51
C SER A 25 -5.10 -11.42 6.83
N ARG A 26 -5.18 -10.18 6.33
CA ARG A 26 -6.37 -9.65 5.65
C ARG A 26 -6.01 -9.06 4.29
N LEU A 27 -6.86 -9.29 3.31
CA LEU A 27 -6.83 -8.62 2.00
C LEU A 27 -7.94 -7.57 1.96
N THR A 28 -7.57 -6.30 1.81
CA THR A 28 -8.52 -5.18 1.80
C THR A 28 -8.56 -4.53 0.43
N VAL A 29 -9.76 -4.49 -0.16
CA VAL A 29 -9.99 -3.87 -1.47
C VAL A 29 -10.69 -2.53 -1.28
N VAL A 30 -9.99 -1.43 -1.59
CA VAL A 30 -10.55 -0.08 -1.52
C VAL A 30 -11.16 0.31 -2.86
N THR A 31 -12.49 0.44 -2.90
CA THR A 31 -13.24 0.79 -4.11
C THR A 31 -13.82 2.21 -4.05
N GLY A 32 -14.31 2.72 -5.18
CA GLY A 32 -14.93 4.05 -5.26
C GLY A 32 -14.69 4.75 -6.60
N ARG A 33 -15.34 5.91 -6.81
CA ARG A 33 -15.31 6.65 -8.09
C ARG A 33 -13.89 7.06 -8.52
N ARG A 34 -13.72 7.28 -9.83
CA ARG A 34 -12.50 7.85 -10.41
C ARG A 34 -12.21 9.21 -9.75
N ARG A 35 -10.94 9.48 -9.44
CA ARG A 35 -10.43 10.74 -8.84
C ARG A 35 -10.99 11.12 -7.45
N ILE A 36 -11.48 10.15 -6.68
CA ILE A 36 -11.97 10.40 -5.31
C ILE A 36 -10.86 10.40 -4.23
N GLY A 37 -9.60 10.19 -4.61
CA GLY A 37 -8.45 10.26 -3.68
C GLY A 37 -8.07 8.94 -2.99
N LYS A 38 -8.46 7.78 -3.54
CA LYS A 38 -8.18 6.45 -2.95
C LYS A 38 -6.69 6.21 -2.62
N THR A 39 -5.80 6.48 -3.58
CA THR A 39 -4.36 6.31 -3.36
C THR A 39 -3.86 7.22 -2.25
N SER A 40 -4.29 8.48 -2.24
CA SER A 40 -3.92 9.43 -1.19
C SER A 40 -4.45 9.02 0.19
N LEU A 41 -5.64 8.42 0.25
CA LEU A 41 -6.21 7.86 1.48
C LEU A 41 -5.36 6.72 2.03
N ILE A 42 -4.98 5.75 1.18
CA ILE A 42 -4.14 4.61 1.59
C ILE A 42 -2.77 5.09 2.05
N MET A 43 -2.14 6.00 1.29
CA MET A 43 -0.84 6.57 1.68
C MET A 43 -0.91 7.30 3.01
N ARG A 44 -2.00 8.03 3.27
CA ARG A 44 -2.22 8.74 4.53
C ARG A 44 -2.49 7.79 5.70
N ALA A 45 -3.26 6.72 5.47
CA ALA A 45 -3.59 5.74 6.51
C ALA A 45 -2.35 5.02 7.05
N PHE A 46 -1.38 4.72 6.16
CA PHE A 46 -0.20 3.92 6.50
C PHE A 46 1.11 4.72 6.51
N GLU A 47 1.04 6.06 6.55
CA GLU A 47 2.22 6.94 6.45
C GLU A 47 3.26 6.71 7.57
N LYS A 48 2.82 6.16 8.71
CA LYS A 48 3.66 5.88 9.89
C LYS A 48 4.09 4.42 10.01
N THR A 49 3.69 3.56 9.07
CA THR A 49 4.02 2.14 9.09
C THR A 49 4.97 1.84 7.94
N SER A 50 6.00 1.03 8.19
CA SER A 50 6.84 0.50 7.11
C SER A 50 5.97 -0.29 6.14
N THR A 51 5.73 0.29 4.96
CA THR A 51 4.76 -0.19 3.97
C THR A 51 5.40 -0.13 2.60
N ILE A 52 5.27 -1.22 1.84
CA ILE A 52 5.74 -1.29 0.46
C ILE A 52 4.59 -0.92 -0.47
N TYR A 53 4.84 0.05 -1.35
CA TYR A 53 3.89 0.44 -2.39
C TYR A 53 4.31 -0.12 -3.75
N LEU A 54 3.56 -1.10 -4.26
CA LEU A 54 3.78 -1.70 -5.57
C LEU A 54 2.73 -1.19 -6.57
N PHE A 55 3.18 -0.40 -7.55
CA PHE A 55 2.31 0.09 -8.61
C PHE A 55 2.34 -0.85 -9.82
N VAL A 56 1.19 -1.43 -10.15
CA VAL A 56 1.05 -2.32 -11.32
C VAL A 56 0.61 -1.50 -12.53
N GLY A 57 1.57 -1.19 -13.41
CA GLY A 57 1.32 -0.54 -14.70
C GLY A 57 1.01 -1.51 -15.83
N ARG A 58 0.72 -0.99 -17.03
CA ARG A 58 0.65 -1.80 -18.27
C ARG A 58 2.07 -2.11 -18.76
N LYS A 59 2.68 -3.16 -18.20
CA LYS A 59 4.00 -3.68 -18.56
C LYS A 59 3.92 -5.22 -18.59
N ASN A 60 4.92 -5.86 -19.19
CA ASN A 60 5.04 -7.31 -19.06
C ASN A 60 5.44 -7.69 -17.63
N GLU A 61 5.18 -8.94 -17.25
CA GLU A 61 5.44 -9.47 -15.92
C GLU A 61 6.91 -9.33 -15.51
N ALA A 62 7.84 -9.74 -16.38
CA ALA A 62 9.29 -9.69 -16.08
C ALA A 62 9.78 -8.27 -15.74
N SER A 63 9.30 -7.24 -16.44
CA SER A 63 9.63 -5.85 -16.13
C SER A 63 9.03 -5.40 -14.80
N LEU A 64 7.80 -5.82 -14.47
CA LEU A 64 7.18 -5.52 -13.17
C LEU A 64 7.95 -6.18 -12.03
N CYS A 65 8.33 -7.45 -12.17
CA CYS A 65 9.08 -8.17 -11.14
C CYS A 65 10.43 -7.50 -10.84
N ARG A 66 11.19 -7.10 -11.86
CA ARG A 66 12.46 -6.37 -11.67
C ARG A 66 12.27 -5.03 -10.95
N GLU A 67 11.21 -4.30 -11.32
CA GLU A 67 10.84 -3.04 -10.64
C GLU A 67 10.47 -3.29 -9.18
N PHE A 68 9.71 -4.35 -8.89
CA PHE A 68 9.32 -4.70 -7.53
C PHE A 68 10.50 -5.15 -6.68
N ILE A 69 11.43 -5.95 -7.21
CA ILE A 69 12.67 -6.34 -6.52
C ILE A 69 13.43 -5.10 -6.06
N THR A 70 13.63 -4.15 -6.97
CA THR A 70 14.32 -2.88 -6.67
C THR A 70 13.58 -2.10 -5.58
N LEU A 71 12.25 -1.97 -5.69
CA LEU A 71 11.43 -1.23 -4.72
C LEU A 71 11.42 -1.89 -3.34
N VAL A 72 11.31 -3.21 -3.27
CA VAL A 72 11.30 -3.97 -2.01
C VAL A 72 12.66 -3.86 -1.32
N SER A 73 13.74 -4.04 -2.09
CA SER A 73 15.11 -3.93 -1.57
C SER A 73 15.37 -2.54 -0.97
N GLN A 74 14.96 -1.48 -1.66
CA GLN A 74 15.10 -0.10 -1.18
C GLN A 74 14.19 0.21 0.02
N ALA A 75 12.95 -0.28 0.02
CA ALA A 75 11.99 0.02 1.07
C ALA A 75 12.29 -0.70 2.39
N LEU A 76 12.86 -1.90 2.32
CA LEU A 76 13.15 -2.74 3.48
C LEU A 76 14.64 -2.77 3.87
N ASP A 77 15.52 -2.19 3.05
CA ASP A 77 16.98 -2.27 3.20
C ASP A 77 17.50 -3.72 3.30
N ILE A 78 16.98 -4.58 2.41
CA ILE A 78 17.35 -6.00 2.33
C ILE A 78 17.79 -6.39 0.92
N TYR A 79 18.63 -7.42 0.84
CA TYR A 79 18.91 -8.07 -0.43
C TYR A 79 17.70 -8.89 -0.88
N VAL A 80 17.24 -8.65 -2.11
CA VAL A 80 16.21 -9.44 -2.77
C VAL A 80 16.87 -10.07 -4.01
N PRO A 81 16.97 -11.41 -4.10
CA PRO A 81 17.59 -12.07 -5.23
C PRO A 81 16.80 -11.82 -6.52
N GLU A 82 17.53 -11.64 -7.62
CA GLU A 82 16.96 -11.71 -8.97
C GLU A 82 16.74 -13.18 -9.34
N GLU A 83 15.57 -13.51 -9.88
CA GLU A 83 15.31 -14.79 -10.57
C GLU A 83 15.93 -14.83 -11.96
#